data_AF-A0A832TE27-F1
#
_entry.id   AF-A0A832TE27-F1
#
_cell.length_a   1.000
_cell.length_b   1.000
_cell.length_c   1.000
_cell.angle_alpha   90.00
_cell.angle_beta   90.00
_cell.angle_gamma   90.00
#
_symmetry.space_group_name_H-M   'P 1'
#
loop_
_entity.id
_entity.type
_entity.pdbx_description
1 polymer ?
#
loop_
_entity_poly.entity_id
_entity_poly.type
_entity_poly.pdbx_seq_one_letter_code
_entity_poly.pdbx_strand_id
1 'polypeptide(L)'
;MMRTDNLDQKVRVFADREVESLVNHADFHFGDLMRLPLETKDGLVLESTFCDGYHDLKYLLAMSVQAGCASKCRFCELGDGGLERDLTTDEILDQLALLLKTAMKRGYHIFDRPLKASFVMGGEPLDNQQFSGVLRKM
;
A
#
# COMPACT_ATOMS: atom_id res chain seq x y z
N MET A 1 25.11 -1.52 -9.54
CA MET A 1 24.14 -1.70 -10.64
C MET A 1 23.28 -2.92 -10.29
N MET A 2 22.18 -2.70 -9.58
CA MET A 2 21.24 -3.75 -9.16
C MET A 2 20.46 -4.20 -10.41
N ARG A 3 20.41 -5.50 -10.68
CA ARG A 3 19.74 -6.09 -11.85
C ARG A 3 18.25 -5.74 -11.84
N THR A 4 17.80 -4.99 -12.84
CA THR A 4 16.38 -4.64 -13.08
C THR A 4 15.50 -5.88 -13.27
N ASP A 5 16.05 -6.96 -13.83
CA ASP A 5 15.33 -8.21 -14.14
C ASP A 5 14.65 -8.86 -12.91
N ASN A 6 15.22 -8.67 -11.70
CA ASN A 6 14.66 -9.23 -10.47
C ASN A 6 13.50 -8.37 -9.94
N LEU A 7 13.54 -7.05 -10.12
CA LEU A 7 12.49 -6.17 -9.63
C LEU A 7 11.19 -6.37 -10.41
N ASP A 8 11.27 -6.46 -11.74
CA ASP A 8 10.09 -6.69 -12.59
C ASP A 8 9.43 -8.03 -12.25
N GLN A 9 10.23 -9.07 -12.03
CA GLN A 9 9.73 -10.37 -11.61
C GLN A 9 9.01 -10.30 -10.25
N LYS A 10 9.57 -9.57 -9.27
CA LYS A 10 8.93 -9.36 -7.97
C LYS A 10 7.62 -8.58 -8.09
N VAL A 11 7.61 -7.52 -8.87
CA VAL A 11 6.39 -6.71 -9.11
C VAL A 11 5.31 -7.56 -9.76
N ARG A 12 5.66 -8.43 -10.73
CA ARG A 12 4.72 -9.38 -11.34
C ARG A 12 4.11 -10.33 -10.31
N VAL A 13 4.93 -10.91 -9.43
CA VAL A 13 4.44 -11.78 -8.35
C VAL A 13 3.39 -11.09 -7.49
N PHE A 14 3.58 -9.80 -7.16
CA PHE A 14 2.59 -9.04 -6.40
C PHE A 14 1.39 -8.57 -7.22
N ALA A 15 1.57 -8.23 -8.50
CA ALA A 15 0.48 -7.87 -9.40
C ALA A 15 -0.44 -9.07 -9.69
N ASP A 16 0.12 -10.28 -9.72
CA ASP A 16 -0.60 -11.53 -9.97
C ASP A 16 -1.16 -12.16 -8.67
N ARG A 17 -0.74 -11.67 -7.49
CA ARG A 17 -1.25 -12.13 -6.19
C ARG A 17 -2.78 -12.07 -6.14
N GLU A 18 -3.39 -13.16 -5.68
CA GLU A 18 -4.82 -13.18 -5.35
C GLU A 18 -5.07 -12.36 -4.09
N VAL A 19 -6.12 -11.55 -4.12
CA VAL A 19 -6.49 -10.65 -3.03
C VAL A 19 -7.64 -11.28 -2.27
N GLU A 20 -7.41 -11.60 -1.00
CA GLU A 20 -8.38 -12.34 -0.19
C GLU A 20 -8.77 -11.61 1.09
N SER A 21 -7.93 -10.71 1.59
CA SER A 21 -8.09 -10.05 2.89
C SER A 21 -8.74 -8.67 2.82
N LEU A 22 -8.78 -8.08 1.62
CA LEU A 22 -9.27 -6.72 1.39
C LEU A 22 -10.24 -6.66 0.20
N VAL A 23 -11.23 -5.77 0.32
CA VAL A 23 -12.14 -5.42 -0.77
C VAL A 23 -11.87 -3.98 -1.18
N ASN A 24 -11.63 -3.76 -2.47
CA ASN A 24 -11.58 -2.41 -3.03
C ASN A 24 -12.97 -2.00 -3.53
N HIS A 25 -13.51 -0.92 -2.98
CA HIS A 25 -14.85 -0.44 -3.34
C HIS A 25 -14.85 0.59 -4.46
N ALA A 26 -13.77 1.36 -4.61
CA ALA A 26 -13.69 2.48 -5.54
C ALA A 26 -12.23 2.89 -5.78
N ASP A 27 -12.00 3.72 -6.78
CA ASP A 27 -10.72 4.41 -6.93
C ASP A 27 -10.96 5.89 -7.23
N PHE A 28 -10.39 6.76 -6.40
CA PHE A 28 -10.50 8.21 -6.50
C PHE A 28 -9.24 8.80 -7.08
N HIS A 29 -9.36 9.73 -8.02
CA HIS A 29 -8.23 10.33 -8.72
C HIS A 29 -8.16 11.83 -8.44
N PHE A 30 -6.97 12.33 -8.14
CA PHE A 30 -6.68 13.75 -7.95
C PHE A 30 -5.31 14.09 -8.55
N GLY A 31 -5.32 14.59 -9.79
CA GLY A 31 -4.08 14.79 -10.55
C GLY A 31 -3.34 13.46 -10.71
N ASP A 32 -2.09 13.42 -10.27
CA ASP A 32 -1.23 12.23 -10.34
C ASP A 32 -1.43 11.26 -9.17
N LEU A 33 -2.42 11.49 -8.30
CA LEU A 33 -2.74 10.64 -7.16
C LEU A 33 -3.98 9.79 -7.44
N MET A 34 -3.90 8.51 -7.13
CA MET A 34 -5.02 7.58 -7.07
C MET A 34 -5.12 7.01 -5.65
N ARG A 35 -6.29 7.10 -5.03
CA ARG A 35 -6.57 6.60 -3.68
C ARG A 35 -7.60 5.48 -3.71
N LEU A 36 -7.34 4.43 -2.95
CA LEU A 36 -8.21 3.27 -2.79
C LEU A 36 -8.71 3.22 -1.33
N PRO A 37 -10.02 3.36 -1.08
CA PRO A 37 -10.64 2.91 0.16
C PRO A 37 -10.75 1.38 0.14
N LEU A 38 -10.09 0.74 1.11
CA LEU A 38 -10.01 -0.72 1.19
C LEU A 38 -10.66 -1.20 2.47
N GLU A 39 -11.66 -2.06 2.35
CA GLU A 39 -12.38 -2.61 3.50
C GLU A 39 -11.77 -3.97 3.90
N THR A 40 -11.47 -4.13 5.18
CA THR A 40 -11.05 -5.40 5.78
C THR A 40 -12.24 -6.32 6.03
N LYS A 41 -12.00 -7.62 6.26
CA LYS A 41 -13.08 -8.59 6.55
C LYS A 41 -13.91 -8.26 7.80
N ASP A 42 -13.33 -7.53 8.75
CA ASP A 42 -13.97 -7.05 9.96
C ASP A 42 -14.56 -5.64 9.83
N GLY A 43 -14.62 -5.09 8.61
CA GLY A 43 -15.35 -3.85 8.30
C GLY A 43 -14.58 -2.56 8.59
N LEU A 44 -13.26 -2.63 8.83
CA LEU A 44 -12.42 -1.44 8.97
C LEU A 44 -12.04 -0.93 7.57
N VAL A 45 -12.01 0.40 7.41
CA VAL A 45 -11.63 1.03 6.14
C VAL A 45 -10.23 1.60 6.24
N LEU A 46 -9.37 1.18 5.31
CA LEU A 46 -8.00 1.63 5.14
C LEU A 46 -7.90 2.53 3.91
N GLU A 47 -6.92 3.43 3.90
CA GLU A 47 -6.55 4.19 2.70
C GLU A 47 -5.21 3.68 2.15
N SER A 48 -5.16 3.44 0.84
CA SER A 48 -3.95 3.12 0.08
C SER A 48 -3.82 4.07 -1.11
N THR A 49 -2.61 4.55 -1.39
CA THR A 49 -2.38 5.55 -2.43
C THR A 49 -1.35 5.08 -3.46
N PHE A 50 -1.65 5.30 -4.73
CA PHE A 50 -0.71 5.28 -5.84
C PHE A 50 -0.43 6.71 -6.27
N CYS A 51 0.81 7.04 -6.57
CA CYS A 51 1.22 8.34 -7.09
C CYS A 51 2.11 8.16 -8.31
N ASP A 52 1.74 8.79 -9.41
CA ASP A 52 2.59 8.99 -10.58
C ASP A 52 3.47 10.24 -10.40
N GLY A 53 4.75 10.14 -10.73
CA GLY A 53 5.66 11.29 -10.73
C GLY A 53 6.34 11.59 -9.39
N TYR A 54 6.40 10.63 -8.45
CA TYR A 54 7.20 10.81 -7.23
C TYR A 54 8.69 10.97 -7.56
N HIS A 55 9.27 12.13 -7.23
CA HIS A 55 10.61 12.57 -7.66
C HIS A 55 10.84 12.38 -9.17
N ASP A 56 9.85 12.78 -9.98
CA ASP A 56 9.85 12.86 -11.44
C ASP A 56 10.05 11.54 -12.22
N LEU A 57 10.42 10.45 -11.55
CA LEU A 57 10.84 9.20 -12.20
C LEU A 57 10.26 7.93 -11.59
N LYS A 58 9.47 8.01 -10.51
CA LYS A 58 8.98 6.82 -9.79
C LYS A 58 7.48 6.83 -9.60
N TYR A 59 6.91 5.63 -9.62
CA TYR A 59 5.62 5.39 -9.02
C TYR A 59 5.80 5.18 -7.52
N LEU A 60 4.97 5.83 -6.71
CA LEU A 60 4.91 5.62 -5.25
C LEU A 60 3.65 4.85 -4.90
N LEU A 61 3.82 3.80 -4.11
CA LEU A 61 2.76 2.98 -3.54
C LEU A 61 2.80 3.17 -2.02
N ALA A 62 1.84 3.88 -1.46
CA ALA A 62 1.74 4.15 -0.04
C ALA A 62 0.64 3.28 0.58
N MET A 63 1.01 2.50 1.60
CA MET A 63 0.15 1.52 2.27
C MET A 63 0.09 1.79 3.77
N SER A 64 -0.95 1.26 4.40
CA SER A 64 -1.15 1.22 5.85
C SER A 64 -0.58 -0.07 6.43
N VAL A 65 -0.12 0.00 7.67
CA VAL A 65 0.35 -1.12 8.50
C VAL A 65 -0.50 -1.34 9.74
N GLN A 66 -1.32 -0.35 10.13
CA GLN A 66 -2.31 -0.47 11.18
C GLN A 66 -3.64 0.15 10.71
N ALA A 67 -4.75 -0.28 11.28
CA ALA A 67 -6.01 0.43 11.20
C ALA A 67 -6.03 1.47 12.33
N GLY A 68 -5.81 2.73 11.99
CA GLY A 68 -5.53 3.80 12.96
C GLY A 68 -4.04 3.87 13.36
N CYS A 69 -3.72 4.61 14.42
CA CYS A 69 -2.34 4.76 14.91
C CYS A 69 -2.27 5.11 16.41
N ALA A 70 -1.43 4.38 17.17
CA ALA A 70 -1.28 4.59 18.61
C ALA A 70 -0.33 5.74 18.99
N SER A 71 0.45 6.27 18.04
CA SER A 71 1.52 7.23 18.33
C SER A 71 1.01 8.62 18.75
N LYS A 72 -0.28 8.94 18.52
CA LYS A 72 -0.92 10.20 18.93
C LYS A 72 -0.16 11.46 18.48
N CYS A 73 0.34 11.45 17.25
CA CYS A 73 0.99 12.62 16.65
C CYS A 73 -0.04 13.75 16.50
N ARG A 74 0.17 14.89 17.17
CA ARG A 74 -0.79 16.03 17.24
C ARG A 74 -1.18 16.67 15.90
N PHE A 75 -0.48 16.32 14.82
CA PHE A 75 -0.70 16.84 13.47
C PHE A 75 -1.29 15.78 12.53
N CYS A 76 -1.53 14.57 13.03
CA CYS A 76 -2.00 13.42 12.25
C CYS A 76 -3.40 13.05 12.69
N GLU A 77 -4.35 13.11 11.75
CA GLU A 77 -5.76 12.78 11.99
C GLU A 77 -5.94 11.34 12.54
N LEU A 78 -5.15 10.38 12.05
CA LEU A 78 -5.16 9.01 12.57
C LEU A 78 -4.66 8.91 14.02
N GLY A 79 -3.80 9.83 14.46
CA GLY A 79 -3.36 9.90 15.85
C GLY A 79 -4.47 10.32 16.81
N ASP A 80 -5.42 11.14 16.33
CA ASP A 80 -6.60 11.54 17.10
C ASP A 80 -7.67 10.43 17.13
N GLY A 81 -7.79 9.66 16.04
CA GLY A 81 -8.71 8.51 15.94
C GLY A 81 -8.32 7.30 16.79
N GLY A 82 -7.06 7.20 17.21
CA GLY A 82 -6.54 6.08 18.00
C GLY A 82 -6.18 4.85 17.15
N LEU A 83 -5.82 3.76 17.83
CA LEU A 83 -5.49 2.48 17.19
C LEU A 83 -6.64 1.49 17.39
N GLU A 84 -7.13 0.93 16.29
CA GLU A 84 -8.08 -0.19 16.32
C GLU A 84 -7.32 -1.52 16.44
N ARG A 85 -6.42 -1.80 15.48
CA ARG A 85 -5.54 -2.97 15.50
C ARG A 85 -4.40 -2.90 14.49
N ASP A 86 -3.43 -3.78 14.67
CA ASP A 86 -2.44 -4.11 13.65
C ASP A 86 -3.07 -4.80 12.44
N LEU A 87 -2.52 -4.52 11.25
CA LEU A 87 -2.84 -5.27 10.05
C LEU A 87 -1.99 -6.53 9.96
N THR A 88 -2.58 -7.59 9.43
CA THR A 88 -1.86 -8.84 9.11
C THR A 88 -0.88 -8.63 7.95
N THR A 89 0.09 -9.54 7.81
CA THR A 89 0.99 -9.52 6.65
C THR A 89 0.22 -9.58 5.33
N ASP A 90 -0.85 -10.36 5.26
CA ASP A 90 -1.65 -10.49 4.05
C ASP A 90 -2.46 -9.22 3.74
N GLU A 91 -3.04 -8.56 4.74
CA GLU A 91 -3.69 -7.25 4.55
C GLU A 91 -2.72 -6.20 4.04
N ILE A 92 -1.46 -6.19 4.50
CA ILE A 92 -0.46 -5.23 4.00
C ILE A 92 -0.05 -5.55 2.55
N LEU A 93 0.15 -6.83 2.21
CA LEU A 93 0.51 -7.24 0.85
C LEU A 93 -0.65 -7.13 -0.14
N ASP A 94 -1.89 -7.29 0.31
CA ASP A 94 -3.07 -7.15 -0.53
C ASP A 94 -3.29 -5.69 -0.93
N GLN A 95 -2.92 -4.71 -0.09
CA GLN A 95 -2.88 -3.29 -0.49
C GLN A 95 -1.92 -3.06 -1.68
N LEU A 96 -0.72 -3.65 -1.63
CA LEU A 96 0.25 -3.58 -2.72
C LEU A 96 -0.33 -4.16 -4.01
N ALA A 97 -0.90 -5.36 -3.93
CA ALA A 97 -1.50 -6.04 -5.08
C ALA A 97 -2.64 -5.22 -5.69
N LEU A 98 -3.55 -4.70 -4.85
CA LEU A 98 -4.67 -3.86 -5.30
C LEU A 98 -4.22 -2.56 -5.97
N LEU A 99 -3.20 -1.89 -5.43
CA LEU A 99 -2.63 -0.70 -6.04
C LEU A 99 -2.03 -1.00 -7.42
N LEU A 100 -1.22 -2.07 -7.54
CA LEU A 100 -0.61 -2.47 -8.81
C LEU A 100 -1.67 -2.86 -9.85
N LYS A 101 -2.62 -3.72 -9.48
CA LYS A 101 -3.72 -4.16 -10.38
C LYS A 101 -4.57 -2.98 -10.84
N THR A 102 -4.91 -2.06 -9.92
CA THR A 102 -5.74 -0.90 -10.26
C THR A 102 -4.98 0.08 -11.15
N ALA A 103 -3.69 0.33 -10.88
CA ALA A 103 -2.85 1.16 -11.73
C ALA A 103 -2.72 0.59 -13.16
N MET A 104 -2.50 -0.73 -13.29
CA MET A 104 -2.47 -1.39 -14.60
C MET A 104 -3.81 -1.26 -15.34
N LYS A 105 -4.93 -1.48 -14.64
CA LYS A 105 -6.28 -1.32 -15.21
C LYS A 105 -6.55 0.10 -15.70
N ARG A 106 -5.90 1.10 -15.10
CA ARG A 106 -5.95 2.51 -15.49
C ARG A 106 -4.94 2.90 -16.56
N GLY A 107 -4.14 1.95 -17.06
CA GLY A 107 -3.20 2.18 -18.16
C GLY A 107 -1.80 2.61 -17.73
N TYR A 108 -1.48 2.59 -16.43
CA TYR A 108 -0.12 2.87 -15.98
C TYR A 108 0.82 1.71 -16.31
N HIS A 109 1.93 2.03 -16.98
CA HIS A 109 2.96 1.06 -17.33
C HIS A 109 3.89 0.79 -16.13
N ILE A 110 3.39 0.03 -15.15
CA ILE A 110 4.08 -0.19 -13.86
C ILE A 110 5.42 -0.93 -13.96
N PHE A 111 5.71 -1.59 -15.08
CA PHE A 111 6.97 -2.30 -15.34
C PHE A 111 8.03 -1.42 -16.01
N ASP A 112 7.64 -0.25 -16.54
CA ASP A 112 8.53 0.58 -17.35
C ASP A 112 9.29 1.61 -16.49
N ARG A 113 8.88 1.77 -15.22
CA ARG A 113 9.43 2.77 -14.30
C ARG A 113 9.66 2.18 -12.91
N PRO A 114 10.67 2.64 -12.16
CA PRO A 114 10.90 2.19 -10.80
C PRO A 114 9.71 2.48 -9.88
N LEU A 115 9.44 1.53 -8.98
CA LEU A 115 8.40 1.63 -7.95
C LEU A 115 9.04 1.85 -6.57
N LYS A 116 8.40 2.66 -5.73
CA LYS A 116 8.71 2.78 -4.30
C LYS A 116 7.49 2.32 -3.50
N ALA A 117 7.65 1.25 -2.74
CA ALA A 117 6.71 0.88 -1.69
C ALA A 117 7.03 1.67 -0.41
N SER A 118 6.01 2.30 0.16
CA SER A 118 6.11 3.12 1.37
C SER A 118 4.99 2.74 2.34
N PHE A 119 5.31 2.66 3.62
CA PHE A 119 4.42 2.22 4.68
C PHE A 119 4.17 3.40 5.62
N VAL A 120 3.43 4.39 5.12
CA VAL A 120 3.30 5.73 5.73
C VAL A 120 1.86 6.22 5.79
N MET A 121 0.89 5.41 5.35
CA MET A 121 -0.52 5.82 5.33
C MET A 121 -1.11 5.75 6.74
N GLY A 122 -1.48 4.55 7.20
CA GLY A 122 -1.98 4.31 8.56
C GLY A 122 -1.05 3.47 9.40
N GLY A 123 -0.69 3.98 10.58
CA GLY A 123 0.07 3.26 11.61
C GLY A 123 1.56 3.53 11.68
N GLU A 124 2.19 2.97 12.71
CA GLU A 124 3.63 2.97 12.94
C GLU A 124 4.19 1.55 12.63
N PRO A 125 5.00 1.38 11.58
CA PRO A 125 5.52 0.05 11.19
C PRO A 125 6.32 -0.65 12.28
N LEU A 126 7.01 0.10 13.16
CA LEU A 126 7.78 -0.49 14.25
C LEU A 126 6.90 -1.02 15.39
N ASP A 127 5.63 -0.61 15.44
CA ASP A 127 4.66 -1.06 16.45
C ASP A 127 3.79 -2.22 15.95
N ASN A 128 3.93 -2.67 14.69
CA ASN A 128 3.26 -3.85 14.16
C ASN A 128 4.26 -5.00 13.89
N GLN A 129 4.25 -6.05 14.71
CA GLN A 129 5.15 -7.20 14.55
C GLN A 129 4.98 -7.96 13.22
N GLN A 130 3.76 -7.98 12.66
CA GLN A 130 3.44 -8.63 11.38
C GLN A 130 4.12 -7.94 10.18
N PHE A 131 4.55 -6.68 10.35
CA PHE A 131 5.26 -5.94 9.31
C PHE A 131 6.59 -6.61 8.93
N SER A 132 7.25 -7.27 9.87
CA SER A 132 8.46 -8.05 9.59
C SER A 132 8.22 -9.18 8.57
N GLY A 133 7.00 -9.74 8.54
CA GLY A 133 6.59 -10.74 7.55
C GLY A 133 6.47 -10.18 6.14
N VAL A 134 6.10 -8.90 6.01
CA VAL A 134 6.06 -8.17 4.74
C VAL A 134 7.46 -8.02 4.17
N LEU A 135 8.40 -7.51 4.98
CA LEU A 135 9.79 -7.31 4.56
C LEU A 135 10.50 -8.58 4.12
N ARG A 136 10.14 -9.75 4.69
CA ARG A 136 10.68 -11.05 4.29
C ARG A 136 10.14 -11.59 2.97
N LYS A 137 8.96 -11.11 2.55
CA LYS A 137 8.27 -11.55 1.33
C LYS A 137 8.54 -10.63 0.12
N MET A 138 9.06 -9.42 0.35
CA MET A 138 9.42 -8.44 -0.68
C MET A 138 10.87 -8.59 -1.17
#